data_AF-A0A0C9YXU8-F1
#
_entry.id   AF-A0A0C9YXU8-F1
#
_cell.length_a   1.000
_cell.length_b   1.000
_cell.length_c   1.000
_cell.angle_alpha   90.00
_cell.angle_beta   90.00
_cell.angle_gamma   90.00
#
_symmetry.space_group_name_H-M   'P 1'
#
loop_
_entity.id
_entity.type
_entity.pdbx_description
1 polymer ?
#
loop_
_entity_poly.entity_id
_entity_poly.type
_entity_poly.pdbx_seq_one_letter_code
_entity_poly.pdbx_strand_id
1 'polypeptide(L)'
;MFELLKAFDCCHSRGIMHQDVKPHNIMIDHEQRKLRLVDWGLADFYHPRVGYNLWVALCYFKGLELLVNFQEYDYSLDMWGFRCIWFSFTDHISQVHSQCP
;
A
#
# COMPACT_ATOMS: atom_id res chain seq x y z
N MET A 1 -9.13 5.63 -5.64
CA MET A 1 -7.70 5.96 -5.44
C MET A 1 -7.47 7.18 -4.58
N PHE A 2 -8.12 8.32 -4.82
CA PHE A 2 -7.96 9.51 -3.97
C PHE A 2 -8.28 9.25 -2.48
N GLU A 3 -9.34 8.50 -2.18
CA GLU A 3 -9.68 8.12 -0.79
C GLU A 3 -8.61 7.25 -0.12
N LEU A 4 -7.87 6.46 -0.89
CA LEU A 4 -6.75 5.66 -0.37
C LEU A 4 -5.55 6.55 -0.02
N LEU A 5 -5.24 7.54 -0.85
CA LEU A 5 -4.22 8.54 -0.54
C LEU A 5 -4.58 9.36 0.70
N LYS A 6 -5.85 9.71 0.89
CA LYS A 6 -6.32 10.35 2.14
C LYS A 6 -6.09 9.45 3.35
N ALA A 7 -6.33 8.14 3.24
CA ALA A 7 -6.09 7.21 4.33
C ALA A 7 -4.60 7.15 4.69
N PHE A 8 -3.71 7.14 3.69
CA PHE A 8 -2.26 7.19 3.92
C PHE A 8 -1.80 8.49 4.55
N ASP A 9 -2.22 9.64 4.02
CA ASP A 9 -1.92 10.95 4.61
C ASP A 9 -2.36 11.01 6.09
N CYS A 10 -3.52 10.41 6.40
CA CYS A 10 -4.04 10.29 7.75
C CYS A 10 -3.12 9.46 8.68
N CYS A 11 -2.66 8.28 8.27
CA CYS A 11 -1.83 7.45 9.15
C CYS A 11 -0.36 7.91 9.19
N HIS A 12 0.19 8.35 8.06
CA HIS A 12 1.56 8.86 7.96
C HIS A 12 1.74 10.14 8.78
N SER A 13 0.76 11.07 8.77
CA SER A 13 0.79 12.26 9.64
C SER A 13 0.74 11.95 11.13
N ARG A 14 0.31 10.73 11.51
CA ARG A 14 0.35 10.22 12.90
C ARG A 14 1.57 9.37 13.21
N GLY A 15 2.51 9.27 12.27
CA GLY A 15 3.73 8.50 12.43
C GLY A 15 3.55 6.99 12.23
N ILE A 16 2.46 6.53 11.63
CA ILE A 16 2.14 5.11 11.49
C ILE A 16 2.37 4.66 10.05
N MET A 17 3.17 3.60 9.86
CA MET A 17 3.32 2.87 8.60
C MET A 17 2.39 1.66 8.60
N HIS A 18 1.67 1.41 7.51
CA HIS A 18 0.76 0.27 7.42
C HIS A 18 1.48 -1.06 7.17
N GLN A 19 2.55 -1.05 6.37
CA GLN A 19 3.44 -2.18 6.04
C GLN A 19 2.80 -3.38 5.32
N ASP A 20 1.47 -3.45 5.20
CA ASP A 20 0.75 -4.50 4.46
C ASP A 20 -0.32 -3.95 3.50
N VAL A 21 0.08 -3.00 2.65
CA VAL A 21 -0.81 -2.41 1.64
C VAL A 21 -1.04 -3.40 0.49
N LYS A 22 -2.27 -3.93 0.41
CA LYS A 22 -2.72 -4.84 -0.65
C LYS A 22 -4.23 -4.70 -0.90
N PRO A 23 -4.75 -5.12 -2.08
CA PRO A 23 -6.17 -5.00 -2.39
C PRO A 23 -7.11 -5.62 -1.36
N HIS A 24 -6.70 -6.72 -0.73
CA HIS A 24 -7.48 -7.42 0.30
C HIS A 24 -7.71 -6.58 1.57
N ASN A 25 -6.79 -5.66 1.87
CA ASN A 25 -6.84 -4.79 3.04
C ASN A 25 -7.54 -3.46 2.75
N ILE A 26 -8.18 -3.32 1.59
CA ILE A 26 -8.90 -2.12 1.16
C ILE A 26 -10.37 -2.48 1.03
N MET A 27 -11.19 -1.99 1.96
CA MET A 27 -12.63 -2.14 1.89
C MET A 27 -13.25 -0.95 1.15
N ILE A 28 -14.12 -1.24 0.18
CA ILE A 28 -14.82 -0.24 -0.62
C ILE A 28 -16.32 -0.42 -0.43
N ASP A 29 -16.97 0.63 0.06
CA ASP A 29 -18.42 0.77 0.05
C ASP A 29 -18.80 1.58 -1.21
N HIS A 30 -19.35 0.90 -2.21
CA HIS A 30 -19.72 1.51 -3.49
C HIS A 30 -20.97 2.40 -3.38
N GLU A 31 -21.89 2.11 -2.46
CA GLU A 31 -23.11 2.89 -2.28
C GLU A 31 -22.78 4.25 -1.64
N GLN A 32 -21.97 4.24 -0.58
CA GLN A 32 -21.55 5.45 0.13
C GLN A 32 -20.31 6.10 -0.49
N ARG A 33 -19.69 5.46 -1.50
CA ARG A 33 -18.41 5.86 -2.12
C ARG A 33 -17.29 6.06 -1.09
N LYS A 34 -17.24 5.22 -0.07
CA LYS A 34 -16.24 5.28 1.00
C LYS A 34 -15.20 4.17 0.85
N LEU A 35 -13.96 4.48 1.20
CA LEU A 35 -12.87 3.52 1.26
C LEU A 35 -12.31 3.48 2.67
N ARG A 36 -12.01 2.29 3.17
CA ARG A 36 -11.35 2.09 4.47
C ARG A 36 -10.15 1.18 4.30
N LEU A 37 -9.02 1.60 4.86
CA LEU A 37 -7.84 0.76 5.04
C LEU A 37 -7.99 -0.04 6.34
N VAL A 38 -7.83 -1.35 6.25
CA VAL A 38 -8.05 -2.30 7.36
C VAL A 38 -6.83 -3.20 7.55
N ASP A 39 -6.85 -4.00 8.62
CA ASP A 39 -5.77 -4.92 8.99
C ASP A 39 -4.44 -4.25 9.33
N TRP A 40 -4.41 -3.65 10.53
CA TRP A 40 -3.26 -2.96 11.09
C TRP A 40 -2.33 -3.89 11.89
N GLY A 41 -2.45 -5.22 11.74
CA GLY A 41 -1.69 -6.19 12.53
C GLY A 41 -0.19 -6.17 12.29
N LEU A 42 0.23 -5.63 11.13
CA LEU A 42 1.63 -5.41 10.75
C LEU A 42 2.03 -3.93 10.80
N ALA A 43 1.15 -3.03 11.24
CA ALA A 43 1.47 -1.62 11.29
C ALA A 43 2.50 -1.31 12.38
N ASP A 44 3.36 -0.33 12.12
CA ASP A 44 4.40 0.08 13.08
C ASP A 44 4.59 1.60 13.08
N PHE A 45 5.11 2.12 14.19
CA PHE A 45 5.45 3.53 14.32
C PHE A 45 6.81 3.80 13.67
N TYR A 46 6.85 4.82 12.83
CA TYR A 46 8.08 5.30 12.21
C TYR A 46 8.96 6.05 13.22
N HIS A 47 10.23 5.69 13.23
CA HIS A 47 11.29 6.23 14.07
C HIS A 47 12.54 6.39 13.18
N PRO A 48 13.14 7.59 13.13
CA PRO A 48 14.27 7.83 12.25
C PRO A 48 15.50 7.01 12.68
N ARG A 49 16.21 6.43 11.69
CA ARG A 49 17.42 5.61 11.87
C ARG A 49 17.19 4.32 12.67
N VAL A 50 15.99 3.79 12.63
CA VAL A 50 15.65 2.48 13.22
C VAL A 50 15.53 1.46 12.10
N GLY A 51 16.15 0.29 12.30
CA GLY A 51 16.00 -0.85 11.41
C GLY A 51 14.71 -1.61 11.71
N TYR A 52 13.88 -1.81 10.69
CA TYR A 52 12.62 -2.54 10.78
C TYR A 52 12.73 -3.96 10.23
N ASN A 53 11.74 -4.78 10.59
CA ASN A 53 11.64 -6.15 10.10
C ASN A 53 11.40 -6.16 8.57
N LEU A 54 12.18 -6.96 7.84
CA LEU A 54 12.09 -7.11 6.38
C LEU A 54 11.07 -8.17 5.94
N TRP A 55 10.55 -8.96 6.89
CA TRP A 55 9.57 -10.02 6.66
C TRP A 55 8.13 -9.52 6.67
N VAL A 56 7.93 -8.24 6.33
CA VAL A 56 6.62 -7.59 6.17
C VAL A 56 6.19 -7.58 4.69
N ALA A 57 4.91 -7.31 4.45
CA ALA A 57 4.24 -7.33 3.13
C ALA A 57 4.23 -8.69 2.39
N LEU A 58 3.21 -8.89 1.56
CA LEU A 58 3.13 -10.04 0.65
C LEU A 58 4.19 -9.93 -0.47
N CYS A 59 4.79 -11.05 -0.92
CA CYS A 59 5.96 -11.06 -1.82
C CYS A 59 5.83 -10.23 -3.11
N TYR A 60 4.63 -10.09 -3.68
CA TYR A 60 4.37 -9.30 -4.89
C TYR A 60 4.29 -7.78 -4.65
N PHE A 61 4.14 -7.36 -3.40
CA PHE A 61 3.99 -5.96 -2.99
C PHE A 61 5.20 -5.45 -2.20
N LYS A 62 6.29 -6.23 -2.13
CA LYS A 62 7.52 -5.83 -1.44
C LYS A 62 8.21 -4.70 -2.21
N GLY A 63 8.50 -3.60 -1.51
CA GLY A 63 9.35 -2.52 -2.01
C GLY A 63 10.77 -3.00 -2.33
N LEU A 64 11.48 -2.25 -3.18
CA LEU A 64 12.85 -2.58 -3.57
C LEU A 64 13.77 -2.65 -2.34
N GLU A 65 13.54 -1.77 -1.37
CA GLU A 65 14.21 -1.72 -0.06
C GLU A 65 14.14 -3.07 0.68
N LEU A 66 13.00 -3.76 0.64
CA LEU A 66 12.86 -5.09 1.25
C LEU A 66 13.62 -6.16 0.46
N LEU A 67 13.72 -6.01 -0.86
CA LEU A 67 14.44 -6.95 -1.74
C LEU A 67 15.96 -6.82 -1.63
N VAL A 68 16.46 -5.62 -1.32
CA VAL A 68 17.91 -5.35 -1.14
C VAL A 68 18.36 -5.40 0.33
N ASN A 69 17.49 -5.85 1.24
CA ASN A 69 17.74 -5.90 2.68
C ASN A 69 18.03 -4.53 3.34
N PHE A 70 17.42 -3.46 2.85
CA PHE A 70 17.51 -2.14 3.46
C PHE A 70 16.48 -1.99 4.58
N GLN A 71 16.95 -1.96 5.83
CA GLN A 71 16.09 -2.02 7.02
C GLN A 71 15.57 -0.64 7.48
N GLU A 72 16.19 0.45 7.06
CA GLU A 72 15.84 1.81 7.48
C GLU A 72 14.81 2.45 6.53
N TYR A 73 13.76 1.69 6.20
CA TYR A 73 12.68 2.17 5.35
C TYR A 73 11.69 3.08 6.10
N ASP A 74 10.88 3.81 5.33
CA ASP A 74 9.92 4.78 5.84
C ASP A 74 8.53 4.58 5.21
N TYR A 75 7.67 5.59 5.31
CA TYR A 75 6.32 5.59 4.74
C TYR A 75 6.27 5.31 3.22
N SER A 76 7.38 5.46 2.51
CA SER A 76 7.48 5.15 1.07
C SER A 76 7.18 3.68 0.75
N LEU A 77 7.34 2.77 1.73
CA LEU A 77 6.94 1.37 1.58
C LEU A 77 5.44 1.23 1.28
N ASP A 78 4.58 1.98 1.98
CA ASP A 78 3.13 1.98 1.74
C ASP A 78 2.81 2.57 0.34
N MET A 79 3.59 3.56 -0.09
CA MET A 79 3.45 4.18 -1.41
C MET A 79 3.88 3.23 -2.56
N TRP A 80 4.83 2.32 -2.31
CA TRP A 80 5.14 1.25 -3.25
C TRP A 80 3.94 0.30 -3.40
N GLY A 81 3.34 -0.13 -2.29
CA GLY A 81 2.11 -0.93 -2.32
C GLY A 81 0.98 -0.24 -3.09
N PHE A 82 0.78 1.06 -2.87
CA PHE A 82 -0.16 1.87 -3.66
C PHE A 82 0.13 1.81 -5.17
N ARG A 83 1.39 1.95 -5.58
CA ARG A 83 1.79 1.88 -6.99
C ARG A 83 1.46 0.53 -7.61
N CYS A 84 1.72 -0.57 -6.91
CA CYS A 84 1.37 -1.92 -7.37
C CYS A 84 -0.14 -2.06 -7.60
N ILE A 85 -0.96 -1.55 -6.67
CA ILE A 85 -2.42 -1.58 -6.78
C ILE A 85 -2.88 -0.71 -7.95
N TRP A 86 -2.36 0.51 -8.09
CA TRP A 86 -2.67 1.40 -9.21
C TRP A 86 -2.34 0.77 -10.56
N PHE A 87 -1.15 0.19 -10.68
CA PHE A 87 -0.71 -0.46 -11.90
C PHE A 87 -1.61 -1.62 -12.30
N SER A 88 -2.02 -2.44 -11.33
CA SER A 88 -2.97 -3.55 -11.57
C SER A 88 -4.31 -3.06 -12.14
N PHE A 89 -4.85 -1.94 -11.65
CA PHE A 89 -6.06 -1.35 -12.22
C PHE A 89 -5.85 -0.87 -13.66
N THR A 90 -4.72 -0.22 -13.96
CA THR A 90 -4.45 0.29 -15.31
C THR A 90 -4.17 -0.83 -16.32
N ASP A 91 -3.49 -1.90 -15.90
CA ASP A 91 -3.22 -3.06 -16.76
C ASP A 91 -4.53 -3.81 -17.08
N HIS A 92 -5.40 -3.98 -16.07
CA HIS A 92 -6.72 -4.57 -16.28
C HIS A 92 -7.57 -3.76 -17.27
N ILE A 93 -7.55 -2.42 -17.17
CA ILE A 93 -8.24 -1.53 -18.13
C ILE A 93 -7.64 -1.68 -19.55
N SER A 94 -6.31 -1.80 -19.65
CA SER A 94 -5.62 -1.97 -20.93
C SER A 94 -5.97 -3.31 -21.60
N GLN A 95 -6.08 -4.39 -20.81
CA GLN A 95 -6.53 -5.70 -21.29
C GLN A 95 -8.00 -5.69 -21.72
N VAL A 96 -8.90 -5.05 -20.95
CA VAL A 96 -10.33 -4.92 -21.31
C VAL A 96 -10.51 -4.11 -22.60
N HIS A 97 -9.80 -2.99 -22.76
CA HIS A 97 -9.86 -2.20 -24.00
C HIS A 97 -9.28 -2.94 -25.22
N SER A 98 -8.29 -3.81 -25.03
CA SER A 98 -7.75 -4.65 -26.12
C SER A 98 -8.68 -5.80 -26.55
N GLN A 99 -9.73 -6.09 -25.77
CA GLN A 99 -10.75 -7.10 -26.07
C GLN A 99 -12.10 -6.51 -26.51
N CYS A 100 -12.25 -5.19 -26.55
CA CYS A 100 -13.40 -4.55 -27.19
C CYS A 100 -13.21 -4.53 -28.72
N PRO A 101 -14.17 -5.05 -29.50
CA PRO A 101 -14.11 -5.07 -30.96
C PRO A 101 -14.19 -3.67 -31.59
#